data_AF-W2R2Y1-F1
#
_entry.id   AF-W2R2Y1-F1
#
_cell.length_a   1.000
_cell.length_b   1.000
_cell.length_c   1.000
_cell.angle_alpha   90.00
_cell.angle_beta   90.00
_cell.angle_gamma   90.00
#
_symmetry.space_group_name_H-M   'P 1'
#
loop_
_entity.id
_entity.type
_entity.pdbx_description
1 polymer ?
#
loop_
_entity_poly.entity_id
_entity_poly.type
_entity_poly.pdbx_seq_one_letter_code
_entity_poly.pdbx_strand_id
1 'polypeptide(L)'
;MRVHKEVWHFAVTGGNDYARRYAINRLELDDSMQIERDSKFLRGRGGMRLRSAWYKLGDKECKRRMLETPDDTFPEGTNGILDERKRDHLAPVIHVSDDIANELNPNNLELLKDRTVRLEIARSSYYDVLASEHMLRIHDSYNGGSLAGVMQATLESIKYAIVLAKVKDNPRTSEEGFDAVSRRVSCVFFLSPRGISF
;
A
#
# COMPACT_ATOMS: atom_id res chain seq x y z
N MET A 1 -2.75 -16.59 10.31
CA MET A 1 -1.55 -16.61 9.43
C MET A 1 -1.50 -18.00 8.87
N ARG A 2 -1.58 -18.12 7.55
CA ARG A 2 -1.48 -19.38 6.83
C ARG A 2 -0.26 -19.35 5.92
N VAL A 3 0.31 -20.51 5.67
CA VAL A 3 1.53 -20.68 4.88
C VAL A 3 1.36 -21.87 3.97
N HIS A 4 1.80 -21.71 2.72
CA HIS A 4 1.78 -22.72 1.68
C HIS A 4 2.72 -23.89 2.01
N LYS A 5 2.35 -25.11 1.63
CA LYS A 5 3.14 -26.33 1.92
C LYS A 5 4.62 -26.20 1.54
N GLU A 6 4.92 -25.64 0.37
CA GLU A 6 6.31 -25.44 -0.09
C GLU A 6 7.18 -24.61 0.87
N VAL A 7 6.61 -23.62 1.56
CA VAL A 7 7.37 -22.80 2.51
C VAL A 7 7.82 -23.64 3.71
N TRP A 8 7.05 -24.68 4.07
CA TRP A 8 7.45 -25.65 5.09
C TRP A 8 8.54 -26.59 4.58
N HIS A 9 8.49 -27.01 3.30
CA HIS A 9 9.59 -27.75 2.68
C HIS A 9 10.89 -26.91 2.63
N PHE A 10 10.77 -25.63 2.33
CA PHE A 10 11.89 -24.69 2.44
C PHE A 10 12.38 -24.54 3.88
N ALA A 11 11.49 -24.50 4.87
CA ALA A 11 11.87 -24.41 6.28
C ALA A 11 12.73 -25.60 6.73
N VAL A 12 12.49 -26.81 6.19
CA VAL A 12 13.29 -28.00 6.47
C VAL A 12 14.66 -27.91 5.81
N THR A 13 14.72 -27.48 4.55
CA THR A 13 15.93 -27.53 3.71
C THR A 13 16.85 -26.30 3.89
N GLY A 14 16.28 -25.10 3.84
CA GLY A 14 17.00 -23.81 3.86
C GLY A 14 16.65 -22.89 5.03
N GLY A 15 15.78 -23.34 5.94
CA GLY A 15 15.43 -22.60 7.15
C GLY A 15 16.53 -22.59 8.22
N ASN A 16 16.45 -21.62 9.14
CA ASN A 16 17.24 -21.62 10.37
C ASN A 16 16.89 -22.85 11.23
N ASP A 17 17.81 -23.35 12.07
CA ASP A 17 17.63 -24.50 12.96
C ASP A 17 16.30 -24.51 13.73
N TYR A 18 15.83 -23.35 14.17
CA TYR A 18 14.52 -23.21 14.83
C TYR A 18 13.33 -23.47 13.89
N ALA A 19 13.41 -23.01 12.63
CA ALA A 19 12.39 -23.26 11.62
C ALA A 19 12.42 -24.71 11.14
N ARG A 20 13.61 -25.30 11.00
CA ARG A 20 13.78 -26.71 10.67
C ARG A 20 13.18 -27.63 11.73
N ARG A 21 13.56 -27.44 13.01
CA ARG A 21 13.02 -28.22 14.13
C ARG A 21 11.50 -28.09 14.23
N TYR A 22 10.99 -26.89 14.01
CA TYR A 22 9.55 -26.67 14.04
C TYR A 22 8.83 -27.38 12.88
N ALA A 23 9.35 -27.28 11.66
CA ALA A 23 8.75 -27.92 10.49
C ALA A 23 8.77 -29.46 10.57
N ILE A 24 9.77 -30.06 11.23
CA ILE A 24 9.82 -31.51 11.49
C ILE A 24 8.77 -31.91 12.53
N ASN A 25 8.77 -31.25 13.70
CA ASN A 25 7.83 -31.56 14.78
C ASN A 25 6.36 -31.30 14.40
N ARG A 26 6.12 -30.44 13.39
CA ARG A 26 4.81 -30.12 12.86
C ARG A 26 4.12 -31.32 12.19
N LEU A 27 4.87 -32.28 11.66
CA LEU A 27 4.34 -33.48 11.01
C LEU A 27 3.77 -34.50 12.01
N GLU A 28 4.11 -34.37 13.30
CA GLU A 28 3.65 -35.26 14.37
C GLU A 28 2.34 -34.78 15.03
N LEU A 29 1.82 -33.63 14.60
CA LEU A 29 0.64 -32.98 15.19
C LEU A 29 -0.62 -33.22 14.35
N ASP A 30 -1.74 -33.32 15.04
CA ASP A 30 -3.08 -33.36 14.43
C ASP A 30 -3.41 -32.05 13.69
N ASP A 31 -4.20 -32.13 12.62
CA ASP A 31 -4.46 -31.03 11.68
C ASP A 31 -5.01 -29.77 12.38
N SER A 32 -5.88 -29.93 13.37
CA SER A 32 -6.44 -28.81 14.14
C SER A 32 -5.39 -28.10 14.99
N MET A 33 -4.54 -28.88 15.68
CA MET A 33 -3.45 -28.35 16.50
C MET A 33 -2.34 -27.74 15.63
N GLN A 34 -2.15 -28.27 14.43
CA GLN A 34 -1.17 -27.79 13.47
C GLN A 34 -1.49 -26.34 13.06
N ILE A 35 -2.74 -26.03 12.72
CA ILE A 35 -3.17 -24.68 12.32
C ILE A 35 -2.91 -23.65 13.44
N GLU A 36 -3.27 -23.98 14.68
CA GLU A 36 -3.08 -23.06 15.81
C GLU A 36 -1.60 -22.80 16.09
N ARG A 37 -0.80 -23.87 16.16
CA ARG A 37 0.63 -23.76 16.45
C ARG A 37 1.37 -23.08 15.30
N ASP A 38 1.03 -23.36 14.05
CA ASP A 38 1.63 -22.73 12.87
C ASP A 38 1.44 -21.23 12.94
N SER A 39 0.20 -20.80 13.20
CA SER A 39 -0.15 -19.39 13.34
C SER A 39 0.64 -18.71 14.47
N LYS A 40 0.87 -19.41 15.59
CA LYS A 40 1.67 -18.91 16.73
C LYS A 40 3.16 -18.84 16.41
N PHE A 41 3.73 -19.87 15.80
CA PHE A 41 5.13 -19.93 15.41
C PHE A 41 5.48 -18.87 14.37
N LEU A 42 4.63 -18.73 13.35
CA LEU A 42 4.79 -17.76 12.29
C LEU A 42 4.83 -16.34 12.87
N ARG A 43 3.97 -15.99 13.83
CA ARG A 43 4.02 -14.66 14.45
C ARG A 43 5.26 -14.41 15.32
N GLY A 44 5.91 -15.46 15.80
CA GLY A 44 7.11 -15.36 16.64
C GLY A 44 8.38 -14.96 15.88
N ARG A 45 9.47 -14.74 16.64
CA ARG A 45 10.80 -14.40 16.07
C ARG A 45 11.33 -15.49 15.13
N GLY A 46 11.03 -16.76 15.41
CA GLY A 46 11.39 -17.90 14.55
C GLY A 46 10.70 -17.84 13.19
N GLY A 47 9.38 -17.61 13.19
CA GLY A 47 8.60 -17.42 11.97
C GLY A 47 8.96 -16.15 11.19
N MET A 48 9.32 -15.06 11.88
CA MET A 48 9.81 -13.84 11.22
C MET A 48 11.08 -14.10 10.39
N ARG A 49 12.04 -14.86 10.95
CA ARG A 49 13.27 -15.23 10.23
C ARG A 49 13.00 -16.14 9.04
N LEU A 50 12.06 -17.08 9.17
CA LEU A 50 11.61 -17.92 8.06
C LEU A 50 11.00 -17.08 6.93
N ARG A 51 10.13 -16.12 7.25
CA ARG A 51 9.58 -15.18 6.25
C ARG A 51 10.67 -14.40 5.55
N SER A 52 11.60 -13.81 6.30
CA SER A 52 12.69 -13.03 5.71
C SER A 52 13.60 -13.88 4.82
N ALA A 53 13.88 -15.13 5.19
CA ALA A 53 14.66 -16.06 4.38
C ALA A 53 13.91 -16.45 3.09
N TRP A 54 12.61 -16.70 3.19
CA TRP A 54 11.75 -17.00 2.04
C TRP A 54 11.70 -15.81 1.06
N TYR A 55 11.44 -14.59 1.54
CA TYR A 55 11.39 -13.41 0.67
C TYR A 55 12.75 -13.04 0.05
N LYS A 56 13.87 -13.46 0.64
CA LYS A 56 15.21 -13.24 0.07
C LYS A 56 15.47 -14.06 -1.20
N LEU A 57 14.73 -15.15 -1.45
CA LEU A 57 14.82 -15.92 -2.69
C LEU A 57 14.30 -15.13 -3.91
N GLY A 58 13.46 -14.12 -3.67
CA GLY A 58 12.84 -13.30 -4.70
C GLY A 58 11.54 -13.91 -5.24
N ASP A 59 10.60 -13.04 -5.62
CA ASP A 59 9.22 -13.42 -5.95
C ASP A 59 9.12 -14.43 -7.11
N LYS A 60 10.03 -14.36 -8.09
CA LYS A 60 10.04 -15.30 -9.22
C LYS A 60 10.39 -16.73 -8.78
N GLU A 61 11.35 -16.88 -7.89
CA GLU A 61 11.80 -18.18 -7.40
C GLU A 61 10.80 -18.78 -6.41
N CYS A 62 10.20 -17.96 -5.55
CA CYS A 62 9.12 -18.39 -4.67
C CYS A 62 7.92 -18.91 -5.47
N LYS A 63 7.51 -18.19 -6.53
CA LYS A 63 6.42 -18.63 -7.42
C LYS A 63 6.76 -19.92 -8.16
N ARG A 64 7.99 -20.04 -8.68
CA ARG A 64 8.45 -21.28 -9.33
C ARG A 64 8.35 -22.49 -8.40
N ARG A 65 8.83 -22.36 -7.16
CA ARG A 65 8.78 -23.44 -6.16
C ARG A 65 7.35 -23.78 -5.73
N MET A 66 6.48 -22.77 -5.62
CA MET A 66 5.07 -23.01 -5.32
C MET A 66 4.30 -23.67 -6.47
N LEU A 67 4.69 -23.42 -7.72
CA LEU A 67 4.15 -24.12 -8.89
C LEU A 67 4.61 -25.60 -8.95
N GLU A 68 5.81 -25.89 -8.47
CA GLU A 68 6.35 -27.26 -8.40
C GLU A 68 5.67 -28.11 -7.32
N THR A 69 5.15 -27.48 -6.26
CA THR A 69 4.44 -28.14 -5.16
C THR A 69 3.03 -27.55 -5.02
N PRO A 70 2.07 -27.90 -5.90
CA PRO A 70 0.72 -27.34 -5.85
C PRO A 70 0.03 -27.62 -4.50
N ASP A 71 -0.57 -26.58 -3.92
CA ASP A 71 -1.32 -26.65 -2.66
C ASP A 71 -2.72 -26.05 -2.83
N ASP A 72 -3.69 -26.90 -3.18
CA ASP A 72 -5.10 -26.54 -3.40
C ASP A 72 -5.78 -25.87 -2.18
N THR A 73 -5.11 -25.92 -1.02
CA THR A 73 -5.62 -25.36 0.24
C THR A 73 -5.19 -23.90 0.44
N PHE A 74 -4.33 -23.34 -0.42
CA PHE A 74 -3.78 -21.99 -0.32
C PHE A 74 -4.21 -21.12 -1.53
N PRO A 75 -4.67 -19.87 -1.32
CA PRO A 75 -5.20 -19.08 -2.41
C PRO A 75 -4.10 -18.62 -3.38
N GLU A 76 -4.42 -18.70 -4.67
CA GLU A 76 -3.57 -18.32 -5.78
C GLU A 76 -3.20 -16.83 -5.75
N GLY A 77 -2.07 -16.48 -6.37
CA GLY A 77 -1.60 -15.08 -6.46
C GLY A 77 -0.86 -14.57 -5.23
N THR A 78 -0.57 -15.43 -4.25
CA THR A 78 0.11 -15.06 -3.01
C THR A 78 1.55 -15.60 -2.98
N ASN A 79 2.48 -14.91 -2.31
CA ASN A 79 3.89 -15.34 -2.23
C ASN A 79 4.11 -16.46 -1.18
N GLY A 80 3.12 -17.34 -0.96
CA GLY A 80 3.22 -18.51 -0.08
C GLY A 80 3.01 -18.24 1.42
N ILE A 81 2.79 -16.99 1.82
CA ILE A 81 2.59 -16.60 3.23
C ILE A 81 1.48 -15.55 3.31
N LEU A 82 0.43 -15.85 4.10
CA LEU A 82 -0.77 -15.03 4.24
C LEU A 82 -1.01 -14.67 5.70
N ASP A 83 -1.21 -13.38 5.97
CA ASP A 83 -1.69 -12.90 7.26
C ASP A 83 -3.18 -12.56 7.21
N GLU A 84 -4.01 -13.49 7.65
CA GLU A 84 -5.47 -13.39 7.63
C GLU A 84 -6.04 -12.26 8.49
N ARG A 85 -5.25 -11.71 9.42
CA ARG A 85 -5.64 -10.57 10.27
C ARG A 85 -5.58 -9.23 9.55
N LYS A 86 -4.89 -9.15 8.41
CA LYS A 86 -4.78 -7.93 7.61
C LYS A 86 -5.94 -7.74 6.64
N ARG A 87 -6.98 -8.59 6.69
CA ARG A 87 -8.15 -8.47 5.82
C ARG A 87 -8.91 -7.14 5.94
N ASP A 88 -8.74 -6.40 7.04
CA ASP A 88 -9.44 -5.12 7.24
C ASP A 88 -8.65 -3.88 6.79
N HIS A 89 -7.37 -4.02 6.42
CA HIS A 89 -6.51 -2.87 6.04
C HIS A 89 -5.74 -3.06 4.73
N LEU A 90 -6.03 -4.13 3.99
CA LEU A 90 -5.55 -4.24 2.63
C LEU A 90 -6.55 -3.52 1.72
N ALA A 91 -6.12 -2.36 1.23
CA ALA A 91 -6.64 -1.73 0.03
C ALA A 91 -7.02 -2.80 -1.01
N PRO A 92 -8.09 -2.59 -1.79
CA PRO A 92 -8.60 -3.61 -2.71
C PRO A 92 -7.43 -4.21 -3.49
N VAL A 93 -7.22 -5.50 -3.26
CA VAL A 93 -6.29 -6.31 -4.03
C VAL A 93 -6.73 -6.15 -5.47
N ILE A 94 -5.96 -5.39 -6.25
CA ILE A 94 -6.01 -5.46 -7.69
C ILE A 94 -5.60 -6.89 -8.00
N HIS A 95 -6.59 -7.78 -8.13
CA HIS A 95 -6.42 -9.00 -8.90
C HIS A 95 -5.94 -8.53 -10.27
N VAL A 96 -4.65 -8.72 -10.54
CA VAL A 96 -4.21 -8.86 -11.92
C VAL A 96 -4.64 -10.28 -12.33
N SER A 97 -5.96 -10.47 -12.43
CA SER A 97 -6.56 -11.61 -13.11
C SER A 97 -6.20 -11.50 -14.60
N ASP A 98 -6.45 -12.58 -15.34
CA ASP A 98 -6.35 -12.69 -16.80
C ASP A 98 -7.00 -11.54 -17.61
N ASP A 99 -7.69 -10.63 -16.93
CA ASP A 99 -8.18 -9.34 -17.40
C ASP A 99 -7.10 -8.43 -18.01
N ILE A 100 -5.85 -8.41 -17.53
CA ILE A 100 -4.80 -7.56 -18.16
C ILE A 100 -4.39 -8.09 -19.54
N ALA A 101 -4.41 -9.42 -19.73
CA ALA A 101 -4.16 -10.02 -21.03
C ALA A 101 -5.31 -9.74 -22.02
N ASN A 102 -6.54 -9.59 -21.51
CA ASN A 102 -7.71 -9.16 -22.29
C ASN A 102 -7.83 -7.63 -22.45
N GLU A 103 -7.24 -6.82 -21.57
CA GLU A 103 -7.22 -5.34 -21.65
C GLU A 103 -6.27 -4.82 -22.74
N LEU A 104 -5.29 -5.61 -23.16
CA LEU A 104 -4.44 -5.29 -24.32
C LEU A 104 -5.07 -5.71 -25.67
N ASN A 105 -6.31 -6.21 -25.65
CA ASN A 105 -7.08 -6.47 -26.87
C ASN A 105 -7.48 -5.11 -27.51
N PRO A 106 -7.14 -4.84 -28.78
CA PRO A 106 -7.47 -3.58 -29.46
C PRO A 106 -8.99 -3.25 -29.49
N ASN A 107 -9.86 -4.20 -29.16
CA ASN A 107 -11.30 -4.01 -29.06
C ASN A 107 -11.79 -3.37 -27.74
N ASN A 108 -10.93 -3.19 -26.72
CA ASN A 108 -11.30 -2.64 -25.41
C ASN A 108 -10.92 -1.16 -25.21
N LEU A 109 -10.59 -0.44 -26.29
CA LEU A 109 -10.12 0.95 -26.23
C LEU A 109 -11.08 1.91 -25.50
N GLU A 110 -12.39 1.75 -25.67
CA GLU A 110 -13.39 2.58 -24.98
C GLU A 110 -13.44 2.31 -23.47
N LEU A 111 -13.29 1.05 -23.05
CA LEU A 111 -13.22 0.68 -21.64
C LEU A 111 -11.96 1.26 -20.98
N LEU A 112 -10.82 1.23 -21.69
CA LEU A 112 -9.56 1.80 -21.21
C LEU A 112 -9.63 3.33 -21.09
N LYS A 113 -10.25 4.01 -22.05
CA LYS A 113 -10.49 5.46 -21.98
C LYS A 113 -11.33 5.82 -20.77
N ASP A 114 -12.46 5.14 -20.57
CA ASP A 114 -13.34 5.37 -19.43
C ASP A 114 -12.63 5.12 -18.09
N ARG A 115 -11.84 4.04 -17.98
CA ARG A 115 -11.04 3.76 -16.79
C ARG A 115 -9.97 4.81 -16.53
N THR A 116 -9.33 5.31 -17.59
CA THR A 116 -8.34 6.39 -17.50
C THR A 116 -8.96 7.69 -17.00
N VAL A 117 -10.14 8.07 -17.52
CA VAL A 117 -10.88 9.24 -17.06
C VAL A 117 -11.26 9.09 -15.58
N ARG A 118 -11.74 7.91 -15.15
CA ARG A 118 -12.05 7.65 -13.73
C ARG A 118 -10.81 7.77 -12.84
N LEU A 119 -9.67 7.28 -13.29
CA LEU A 119 -8.40 7.40 -12.57
C LEU A 119 -7.93 8.86 -12.48
N GLU A 120 -8.09 9.65 -13.54
CA GLU A 120 -7.74 11.08 -13.53
C GLU A 120 -8.62 11.87 -12.56
N ILE A 121 -9.93 11.60 -12.53
CA ILE A 121 -10.87 12.20 -11.58
C ILE A 121 -10.46 11.83 -10.15
N ALA A 122 -10.25 10.55 -9.87
CA ALA A 122 -9.85 10.07 -8.54
C ALA A 122 -8.51 10.67 -8.10
N ARG A 123 -7.54 10.78 -9.02
CA ARG A 123 -6.25 11.43 -8.78
C ARG A 123 -6.41 12.90 -8.44
N SER A 124 -7.27 13.63 -9.16
CA SER A 124 -7.55 15.03 -8.83
C SER A 124 -8.20 15.17 -7.45
N SER A 125 -9.18 14.33 -7.12
CA SER A 125 -9.84 14.36 -5.80
C SER A 125 -8.88 14.03 -4.67
N TYR A 126 -7.96 13.08 -4.86
CA TYR A 126 -6.94 12.74 -3.88
C TYR A 126 -6.06 13.93 -3.50
N TYR A 127 -5.54 14.66 -4.50
CA TYR A 127 -4.68 15.81 -4.24
C TYR A 127 -5.45 17.01 -3.68
N ASP A 128 -6.74 17.14 -3.98
CA ASP A 128 -7.62 18.15 -3.39
C ASP A 128 -7.80 17.95 -1.88
N VAL A 129 -8.01 16.70 -1.46
CA VAL A 129 -8.08 16.33 -0.04
C VAL A 129 -6.74 16.58 0.67
N LEU A 130 -5.62 16.18 0.06
CA LEU A 130 -4.30 16.40 0.67
C LEU A 130 -3.94 17.87 0.81
N ALA A 131 -4.25 18.70 -0.19
CA ALA A 131 -4.04 20.15 -0.10
C ALA A 131 -4.86 20.73 1.06
N SER A 132 -6.12 20.30 1.21
CA SER A 132 -7.00 20.72 2.30
C SER A 132 -6.51 20.24 3.68
N GLU A 133 -6.06 18.99 3.78
CA GLU A 133 -5.51 18.43 5.01
C GLU A 133 -4.28 19.20 5.49
N HIS A 134 -3.35 19.50 4.57
CA HIS A 134 -2.16 20.24 4.93
C HIS A 134 -2.46 21.69 5.33
N MET A 135 -3.47 22.32 4.73
CA MET A 135 -3.97 23.62 5.22
C MET A 135 -4.45 23.54 6.68
N LEU A 136 -5.18 22.49 7.06
CA LEU A 136 -5.61 22.27 8.45
C LEU A 136 -4.42 22.01 9.38
N ARG A 137 -3.41 21.26 8.92
CA ARG A 137 -2.18 21.01 9.69
C ARG A 137 -1.37 22.27 9.95
N ILE A 138 -1.41 23.27 9.06
CA ILE A 138 -0.78 24.57 9.33
C ILE A 138 -1.49 25.24 10.51
N HIS A 139 -2.82 25.24 10.53
CA HIS A 139 -3.61 25.82 11.61
C HIS A 139 -3.37 25.08 12.95
N ASP A 140 -3.36 23.74 12.94
CA ASP A 140 -3.05 22.93 14.12
C ASP A 140 -1.64 23.22 14.64
N SER A 141 -0.64 23.24 13.76
CA SER A 141 0.75 23.55 14.13
C SER A 141 0.92 24.98 14.65
N TYR A 142 0.18 25.94 14.08
CA TYR A 142 0.17 27.32 14.54
C TYR A 142 -0.40 27.43 15.95
N ASN A 143 -1.56 26.82 16.21
CA ASN A 143 -2.18 26.80 17.53
C ASN A 143 -1.35 26.03 18.56
N GLY A 144 -0.62 25.00 18.11
CA GLY A 144 0.36 24.28 18.93
C GLY A 144 1.67 25.03 19.16
N GLY A 145 1.86 26.22 18.59
CA GLY A 145 3.07 27.03 18.75
C GLY A 145 4.32 26.47 18.04
N SER A 146 4.14 25.58 17.05
CA SER A 146 5.25 24.93 16.34
C SER A 146 5.53 25.61 15.00
N LEU A 147 6.51 26.52 14.97
CA LEU A 147 6.96 27.14 13.73
C LEU A 147 7.47 26.12 12.70
N ALA A 148 8.22 25.10 13.16
CA ALA A 148 8.71 24.04 12.29
C ALA A 148 7.54 23.26 11.65
N GLY A 149 6.48 22.97 12.43
CA GLY A 149 5.27 22.33 11.93
C GLY A 149 4.52 23.19 10.92
N VAL A 150 4.38 24.49 11.20
CA VAL A 150 3.80 25.48 10.28
C VAL A 150 4.55 25.50 8.95
N MET A 151 5.88 25.58 8.98
CA MET A 151 6.72 25.60 7.78
C MET A 151 6.60 24.30 6.97
N GLN A 152 6.66 23.14 7.63
CA GLN A 152 6.55 21.85 6.98
C GLN A 152 5.17 21.65 6.35
N ALA A 153 4.10 21.96 7.08
CA ALA A 153 2.73 21.84 6.57
C ALA A 153 2.47 22.82 5.41
N THR A 154 3.06 24.02 5.46
CA THR A 154 2.98 25.00 4.36
C THR A 154 3.68 24.48 3.10
N LEU A 155 4.89 23.94 3.23
CA LEU A 155 5.62 23.38 2.10
C LEU A 155 4.84 22.24 1.43
N GLU A 156 4.29 21.33 2.22
CA GLU A 156 3.48 20.22 1.69
C GLU A 156 2.16 20.72 1.06
N SER A 157 1.50 21.73 1.65
CA SER A 157 0.31 22.36 1.05
C SER A 157 0.61 22.95 -0.33
N ILE A 158 1.70 23.72 -0.46
CA ILE A 158 2.14 24.30 -1.74
C ILE A 158 2.47 23.20 -2.75
N LYS A 159 3.20 22.16 -2.32
CA LYS A 159 3.55 21.02 -3.17
C LYS A 159 2.30 20.34 -3.74
N TYR A 160 1.28 20.09 -2.92
CA TYR A 160 0.04 19.48 -3.41
C TYR A 160 -0.80 20.43 -4.26
N ALA A 161 -0.79 21.73 -3.99
CA ALA A 161 -1.41 22.73 -4.86
C ALA A 161 -0.78 22.74 -6.27
N ILE A 162 0.55 22.61 -6.37
CA ILE A 162 1.27 22.48 -7.64
C ILE A 162 0.86 21.20 -8.39
N VAL A 163 0.86 20.06 -7.70
CA VAL A 163 0.45 18.79 -8.32
C VAL A 163 -1.00 18.83 -8.77
N LEU A 164 -1.90 19.39 -7.95
CA LEU A 164 -3.31 19.53 -8.28
C LEU A 164 -3.54 20.48 -9.47
N ALA A 165 -2.82 21.60 -9.53
CA ALA A 165 -2.85 22.50 -10.69
C ALA A 165 -2.43 21.75 -11.97
N LYS A 166 -1.38 20.93 -11.90
CA LYS A 166 -0.93 20.15 -13.05
C LYS A 166 -1.93 19.07 -13.48
N VAL A 167 -2.55 18.39 -12.52
CA VAL A 167 -3.50 17.30 -12.79
C VAL A 167 -4.85 17.82 -13.30
N LYS A 168 -5.34 18.94 -12.74
CA LYS A 168 -6.71 19.44 -13.00
C LYS A 168 -6.78 20.47 -14.11
N ASP A 169 -5.83 21.41 -14.16
CA ASP A 169 -5.86 22.51 -15.14
C ASP A 169 -4.93 22.27 -16.33
N ASN A 170 -3.96 21.35 -16.17
CA ASN A 170 -2.93 21.01 -17.16
C ASN A 170 -2.38 22.24 -17.91
N PRO A 171 -1.80 23.21 -17.18
CA PRO A 171 -1.32 24.45 -17.76
C PRO A 171 -0.25 24.18 -18.82
N ARG A 172 -0.32 24.91 -19.92
CA ARG A 172 0.61 24.82 -21.06
C ARG A 172 1.68 25.89 -21.00
N THR A 173 1.42 26.99 -20.31
CA THR A 173 2.36 28.09 -20.10
C THR A 173 2.72 28.26 -18.62
N SER A 174 3.82 28.94 -18.35
CA SER A 174 4.23 29.27 -16.98
C SER A 174 3.25 30.21 -16.27
N GLU A 175 2.61 31.12 -17.03
CA GLU A 175 1.63 32.06 -16.50
C GLU A 175 0.34 31.35 -16.07
N GLU A 176 -0.19 30.46 -16.93
CA GLU A 176 -1.31 29.59 -16.57
C GLU A 176 -0.98 28.70 -15.37
N GLY A 177 0.25 28.20 -15.30
CA GLY A 177 0.71 27.39 -14.16
C GLY A 177 0.74 28.20 -12.86
N PHE A 178 1.29 29.40 -12.92
CA PHE A 178 1.33 30.29 -11.76
C PHE A 178 -0.06 30.68 -11.26
N ASP A 179 -0.96 31.04 -12.18
CA ASP A 179 -2.35 31.40 -11.88
C ASP A 179 -3.12 30.20 -11.29
N ALA A 180 -2.99 29.01 -11.90
CA ALA A 180 -3.59 27.78 -11.42
C ALA A 180 -3.14 27.41 -9.99
N VAL A 181 -1.85 27.56 -9.69
CA VAL A 181 -1.31 27.32 -8.34
C VAL A 181 -1.78 28.38 -7.36
N SER A 182 -1.75 29.66 -7.75
CA SER A 182 -2.13 30.77 -6.88
C SER A 182 -3.59 30.70 -6.44
N ARG A 183 -4.50 30.21 -7.29
CA ARG A 183 -5.90 29.98 -6.91
C ARG A 183 -6.10 28.92 -5.82
N ARG A 184 -5.12 28.02 -5.65
CA ARG A 184 -5.19 26.87 -4.74
C ARG A 184 -4.42 27.09 -3.45
N VAL A 185 -3.40 27.92 -3.48
CA VAL A 185 -2.67 28.35 -2.28
C VAL A 185 -3.51 29.42 -1.59
N SER A 186 -4.36 29.01 -0.67
CA SER A 186 -5.11 29.95 0.17
C SER A 186 -4.20 30.55 1.23
N CYS A 187 -4.35 31.86 1.47
CA CYS A 187 -3.62 32.55 2.53
C CYS A 187 -4.08 32.00 3.89
N VAL A 188 -3.23 31.21 4.55
CA VAL A 188 -3.56 30.50 5.81
C VAL A 188 -4.00 31.46 6.92
N PHE A 189 -3.55 32.70 6.87
CA PHE A 189 -3.89 33.75 7.84
C PHE A 189 -5.27 34.40 7.61
N PHE A 190 -5.90 34.17 6.45
CA PHE A 190 -7.23 34.71 6.15
C PHE A 190 -8.36 33.86 6.75
N LEU A 191 -8.08 32.62 7.15
CA LEU A 191 -9.00 31.71 7.83
C LEU A 191 -8.99 31.88 9.36
N SER A 192 -8.66 33.07 9.87
CA SER A 192 -9.00 33.42 11.26
C SER A 192 -10.51 33.72 11.32
N PRO A 193 -11.35 32.84 11.88
CA PRO A 193 -12.76 33.16 12.04
C PRO A 193 -12.87 34.07 13.27
N ARG A 194 -12.96 35.37 13.03
CA ARG A 194 -13.48 36.40 13.96
C ARG A 194 -12.77 36.55 15.33
N GLY A 195 -12.16 37.73 15.51
CA GLY A 195 -12.31 38.51 16.74
C GLY A 195 -11.32 38.22 17.87
N ILE A 196 -10.11 38.77 17.77
CA ILE A 196 -9.43 39.32 18.94
C ILE A 196 -8.92 40.71 18.53
N SER A 197 -9.63 41.74 18.98
CA SER A 197 -9.10 43.11 19.02
C SER A 197 -7.93 43.15 19.99
N PHE A 198 -6.84 43.80 19.58
CA PHE A 198 -5.98 44.53 20.51
C PHE A 198 -6.50 45.97 20.60
#